data_AF-A0A3B9G4V9-F1
#
_entry.id   AF-A0A3B9G4V9-F1
#
_cell.length_a   1.000
_cell.length_b   1.000
_cell.length_c   1.000
_cell.angle_alpha   90.00
_cell.angle_beta   90.00
_cell.angle_gamma   90.00
#
_symmetry.space_group_name_H-M   'P 1'
#
loop_
_entity.id
_entity.type
_entity.pdbx_description
1 polymer ?
#
loop_
_entity_poly.entity_id
_entity_poly.type
_entity_poly.pdbx_seq_one_letter_code
_entity_poly.pdbx_strand_id
1 'polypeptide(L)'
;MKKLPPEEKVYEAFSAIGDGRVEMHDGFAVVRSSDGSRQYTVEWDENKYTSDDSATFWQGYPGYPVIAVLMLEGRLPLDEDVCRKMKGVAWKSLNDAHKRNYRAALEEVLSGLESRGIGTSDIRKLADQINEQLALLDIETGRKKKKK
;
A
#
# COMPACT_ATOMS: atom_id res chain seq x y z
N MET A 1 -13.35 2.37 9.94
CA MET A 1 -11.99 1.88 10.27
C MET A 1 -11.62 2.14 11.75
N LYS A 2 -10.84 1.27 12.41
CA LYS A 2 -10.47 1.42 13.84
C LYS A 2 -9.18 2.20 14.10
N LYS A 3 -8.24 2.21 13.14
CA LYS A 3 -6.95 2.89 13.23
C LYS A 3 -6.45 3.25 11.84
N LEU A 4 -5.80 4.40 11.69
CA LEU A 4 -5.13 4.78 10.45
C LEU A 4 -3.85 3.95 10.25
N PRO A 5 -3.55 3.50 9.02
CA PRO A 5 -2.28 2.86 8.74
C PRO A 5 -1.13 3.89 8.87
N PRO A 6 0.11 3.43 9.11
CA PRO A 6 1.29 4.28 8.96
C PRO A 6 1.38 4.83 7.54
N GLU A 7 1.85 6.07 7.39
CA GLU A 7 1.96 6.76 6.09
C GLU A 7 2.77 5.94 5.08
N GLU A 8 3.77 5.21 5.54
CA GLU A 8 4.68 4.41 4.73
C GLU A 8 3.94 3.32 3.94
N LYS A 9 2.77 2.87 4.44
CA LYS A 9 1.95 1.87 3.74
C LYS A 9 1.37 2.38 2.43
N VAL A 10 1.14 3.68 2.32
CA VAL A 10 0.70 4.31 1.07
C VAL A 10 1.80 4.26 0.01
N TYR A 11 3.04 4.54 0.41
CA TYR A 11 4.21 4.45 -0.48
C TYR A 11 4.54 3.00 -0.88
N GLU A 12 4.32 2.03 0.02
CA GLU A 12 4.38 0.60 -0.31
C GLU A 12 3.32 0.20 -1.36
N ALA A 13 2.11 0.79 -1.27
CA ALA A 13 1.06 0.57 -2.25
C ALA A 13 1.42 1.16 -3.63
N PHE A 14 2.02 2.35 -3.67
CA PHE A 14 2.50 2.96 -4.92
C PHE A 14 3.48 2.07 -5.66
N SER A 15 4.47 1.50 -4.96
CA SER A 15 5.44 0.62 -5.62
C SER A 15 4.80 -0.71 -6.03
N ALA A 16 3.84 -1.24 -5.27
CA ALA A 16 3.11 -2.45 -5.65
C ALA A 16 2.33 -2.25 -6.97
N ILE A 17 1.65 -1.11 -7.12
CA ILE A 17 0.96 -0.75 -8.35
C ILE A 17 1.97 -0.50 -9.49
N GLY A 18 2.99 0.30 -9.25
CA GLY A 18 4.03 0.63 -10.24
C GLY A 18 4.82 -0.57 -10.75
N ASP A 19 5.02 -1.58 -9.90
CA ASP A 19 5.65 -2.85 -10.26
C ASP A 19 4.70 -3.82 -10.98
N GLY A 20 3.42 -3.50 -11.10
CA GLY A 20 2.41 -4.42 -11.63
C GLY A 20 2.24 -5.65 -10.75
N ARG A 21 2.44 -5.52 -9.43
CA ARG A 21 2.33 -6.60 -8.44
C ARG A 21 0.90 -6.81 -7.93
N VAL A 22 -0.08 -6.08 -8.48
CA VAL A 22 -1.49 -6.17 -8.11
C VAL A 22 -2.29 -6.70 -9.29
N GLU A 23 -2.98 -7.80 -9.06
CA GLU A 23 -3.88 -8.45 -10.02
C GLU A 23 -5.31 -8.34 -9.49
N MET A 24 -6.14 -7.55 -10.17
CA MET A 24 -7.53 -7.32 -9.79
C MET A 24 -8.44 -8.38 -10.43
N HIS A 25 -9.39 -8.90 -9.64
CA HIS A 25 -10.44 -9.81 -10.07
C HIS A 25 -11.82 -9.31 -9.58
N ASP A 26 -12.87 -10.04 -9.91
CA ASP A 26 -14.22 -9.75 -9.45
C ASP A 26 -14.38 -10.11 -7.96
N GLY A 27 -14.50 -9.10 -7.10
CA GLY A 27 -14.66 -9.23 -5.64
C GLY A 27 -13.38 -9.58 -4.86
N PHE A 28 -12.23 -9.71 -5.52
CA PHE A 28 -10.94 -9.93 -4.85
C PHE A 28 -9.75 -9.49 -5.70
N ALA A 29 -8.59 -9.37 -5.08
CA ALA A 29 -7.33 -9.06 -5.75
C ALA A 29 -6.19 -9.84 -5.12
N VAL A 30 -5.15 -10.05 -5.92
CA VAL A 30 -3.91 -10.71 -5.53
C VAL A 30 -2.79 -9.69 -5.57
N VAL A 31 -2.12 -9.51 -4.43
CA VAL A 31 -1.01 -8.56 -4.29
C VAL A 31 0.26 -9.33 -3.94
N ARG A 32 1.34 -9.12 -4.69
CA ARG A 32 2.65 -9.76 -4.44
C ARG A 32 3.58 -8.85 -3.64
N SER A 33 4.33 -9.44 -2.72
CA SER A 33 5.38 -8.73 -1.96
C SER A 33 6.47 -8.18 -2.88
N SER A 34 7.22 -7.18 -2.39
CA SER A 34 8.30 -6.55 -3.17
C SER A 34 9.44 -7.51 -3.53
N ASP A 35 9.61 -8.60 -2.78
CA ASP A 35 10.58 -9.66 -3.06
C ASP A 35 9.97 -10.86 -3.82
N GLY A 36 8.68 -10.80 -4.18
CA GLY A 36 7.95 -11.88 -4.85
C GLY A 36 7.77 -13.16 -4.02
N SER A 37 8.26 -13.20 -2.77
CA SER A 37 8.24 -14.39 -1.93
C SER A 37 6.87 -14.69 -1.33
N ARG A 38 5.99 -13.69 -1.25
CA ARG A 38 4.67 -13.80 -0.64
C ARG A 38 3.61 -13.23 -1.57
N GLN A 39 2.46 -13.88 -1.53
CA GLN A 39 1.25 -13.46 -2.20
C GLN A 39 0.16 -13.24 -1.15
N TYR A 40 -0.47 -12.08 -1.21
CA TYR A 40 -1.56 -11.68 -0.34
C TYR A 40 -2.84 -11.65 -1.15
N THR A 41 -3.91 -12.21 -0.59
CA THR A 41 -5.25 -12.07 -1.18
C THR A 41 -5.97 -10.98 -0.41
N VAL A 42 -6.56 -10.03 -1.15
CA VAL A 42 -7.47 -9.02 -0.63
C VAL A 42 -8.85 -9.35 -1.16
N GLU A 43 -9.81 -9.63 -0.30
CA GLU A 43 -11.20 -9.86 -0.67
C GLU A 43 -12.05 -8.74 -0.11
N TRP A 44 -13.04 -8.29 -0.87
CA TRP A 44 -13.96 -7.27 -0.40
C TRP A 44 -15.41 -7.62 -0.71
N ASP A 45 -16.29 -7.12 0.17
CA ASP A 45 -17.73 -7.22 0.06
C ASP A 45 -18.31 -5.87 0.48
N GLU A 46 -18.88 -5.13 -0.46
CA GLU A 46 -19.35 -3.75 -0.31
C GLU A 46 -18.29 -2.79 0.26
N ASN A 47 -18.31 -2.52 1.57
CA ASN A 47 -17.37 -1.63 2.27
C ASN A 47 -16.40 -2.39 3.18
N LYS A 48 -16.45 -3.73 3.15
CA LYS A 48 -15.65 -4.58 4.01
C LYS A 48 -14.49 -5.17 3.24
N TYR A 49 -13.28 -4.81 3.64
CA TYR A 49 -12.04 -5.32 3.05
C TYR A 49 -11.36 -6.27 4.02
N THR A 50 -10.95 -7.42 3.51
CA THR A 50 -10.22 -8.43 4.27
C THR A 50 -8.95 -8.81 3.53
N SER A 51 -7.88 -9.03 4.28
CA SER A 51 -6.60 -9.44 3.70
C SER A 51 -5.94 -10.50 4.57
N ASP A 52 -5.25 -11.43 3.93
CA ASP A 52 -4.40 -12.42 4.60
C ASP A 52 -3.04 -11.83 5.04
N ASP A 53 -2.80 -10.54 4.78
CA ASP A 53 -1.60 -9.85 5.28
C ASP A 53 -1.63 -9.65 6.80
N SER A 54 -0.50 -9.94 7.45
CA SER A 54 -0.34 -9.88 8.90
C SER A 54 -0.66 -8.50 9.50
N ALA A 55 -0.43 -7.40 8.77
CA ALA A 55 -0.74 -6.05 9.27
C ALA A 55 -2.26 -5.82 9.31
N THR A 56 -2.97 -6.16 8.24
CA THR A 56 -4.45 -6.11 8.22
C THR A 56 -5.05 -7.09 9.23
N PHE A 57 -4.40 -8.25 9.43
CA PHE A 57 -4.85 -9.30 10.34
C PHE A 57 -4.75 -8.91 11.83
N TRP A 58 -3.66 -8.27 12.26
CA TRP A 58 -3.41 -8.02 13.70
C TRP A 58 -3.59 -6.57 14.13
N GLN A 59 -3.47 -5.59 13.23
CA GLN A 59 -3.40 -4.17 13.61
C GLN A 59 -4.70 -3.40 13.41
N GLY A 60 -5.70 -3.97 12.73
CA GLY A 60 -7.02 -3.34 12.54
C GLY A 60 -7.02 -2.08 11.66
N TYR A 61 -6.01 -1.95 10.79
CA TYR A 61 -5.90 -0.94 9.74
C TYR A 61 -5.65 -1.59 8.38
N PRO A 62 -5.97 -0.94 7.25
CA PRO A 62 -5.70 -1.47 5.91
C PRO A 62 -4.19 -1.49 5.64
N GLY A 63 -3.63 -2.68 5.42
CA GLY A 63 -2.24 -2.80 4.96
C GLY A 63 -2.07 -2.27 3.53
N TYR A 64 -0.81 -2.19 3.07
CA TYR A 64 -0.50 -1.77 1.70
C TYR A 64 -1.26 -2.55 0.61
N PRO A 65 -1.60 -3.86 0.76
CA PRO A 65 -2.38 -4.56 -0.24
C PRO A 65 -3.80 -3.99 -0.38
N VAL A 66 -4.44 -3.64 0.74
CA VAL A 66 -5.79 -3.08 0.75
C VAL A 66 -5.78 -1.67 0.18
N ILE A 67 -4.79 -0.85 0.55
CA ILE A 67 -4.63 0.52 0.01
C ILE A 67 -4.45 0.46 -1.52
N ALA A 68 -3.60 -0.44 -2.01
CA ALA A 68 -3.38 -0.59 -3.45
C ALA A 68 -4.67 -0.98 -4.20
N VAL A 69 -5.47 -1.88 -3.63
CA VAL A 69 -6.78 -2.27 -4.19
C VAL A 69 -7.75 -1.09 -4.18
N LEU A 70 -7.86 -0.34 -3.09
CA LEU A 70 -8.74 0.83 -2.99
C LEU A 70 -8.39 1.90 -4.04
N MET A 71 -7.11 2.09 -4.33
CA MET A 71 -6.65 2.99 -5.40
C MET A 71 -7.06 2.47 -6.79
N LEU A 72 -6.89 1.17 -7.05
CA LEU A 72 -7.26 0.56 -8.34
C LEU A 72 -8.77 0.44 -8.55
N GLU A 73 -9.55 0.33 -7.46
CA GLU A 73 -11.02 0.38 -7.51
C GLU A 73 -11.55 1.82 -7.73
N GLY A 74 -10.68 2.83 -7.65
CA GLY A 74 -11.05 4.24 -7.79
C GLY A 74 -11.68 4.86 -6.54
N ARG A 75 -11.59 4.17 -5.38
CA ARG A 75 -12.01 4.73 -4.07
C ARG A 75 -10.99 5.68 -3.46
N LEU A 76 -9.74 5.56 -3.89
CA LEU A 76 -8.64 6.45 -3.53
C LEU A 76 -8.04 7.07 -4.80
N PRO A 77 -7.43 8.26 -4.71
CA PRO A 77 -6.80 8.89 -5.85
C PRO A 77 -5.61 8.04 -6.30
N LEU A 78 -5.54 7.79 -7.60
CA LEU A 78 -4.48 7.05 -8.24
C LEU A 78 -3.77 7.98 -9.23
N ASP A 79 -2.46 8.13 -9.05
CA ASP A 79 -1.59 8.76 -10.04
C ASP A 79 -0.61 7.72 -10.55
N GLU A 80 -0.80 7.32 -11.81
CA GLU A 80 0.04 6.32 -12.46
C GLU A 80 1.49 6.81 -12.67
N ASP A 81 1.72 8.11 -12.78
CA ASP A 81 3.07 8.68 -12.91
C ASP A 81 3.82 8.57 -11.59
N VAL A 82 3.15 8.89 -10.46
CA VAL A 82 3.68 8.66 -9.11
C VAL A 82 3.99 7.17 -8.88
N CYS A 83 3.07 6.28 -9.23
CA CYS A 83 3.29 4.84 -9.09
C CYS A 83 4.48 4.38 -9.94
N ARG A 84 4.61 4.87 -11.18
CA ARG A 84 5.76 4.57 -12.06
C ARG A 84 7.09 5.07 -11.48
N LYS A 85 7.12 6.27 -10.88
CA LYS A 85 8.32 6.82 -10.21
C LYS A 85 8.76 5.96 -9.02
N MET A 86 7.79 5.40 -8.29
CA MET A 86 8.01 4.53 -7.13
C MET A 86 8.25 3.04 -7.49
N LYS A 87 8.41 2.72 -8.78
CA LYS A 87 8.67 1.37 -9.26
C LYS A 87 10.05 0.86 -8.80
N GLY A 88 10.14 -0.41 -8.43
CA GLY A 88 11.38 -1.12 -8.10
C GLY A 88 11.89 -0.87 -6.70
N VAL A 89 11.08 -0.29 -5.80
CA VAL A 89 11.49 -0.02 -4.42
C VAL A 89 11.46 -1.30 -3.59
N ALA A 90 12.64 -1.76 -3.18
CA ALA A 90 12.83 -2.96 -2.36
C ALA A 90 12.55 -2.69 -0.87
N TRP A 91 11.29 -2.38 -0.53
CA TRP A 91 10.86 -2.02 0.82
C TRP A 91 11.30 -3.01 1.90
N LYS A 92 11.31 -4.32 1.63
CA LYS A 92 11.76 -5.32 2.61
C LYS A 92 13.23 -5.14 2.96
N SER A 93 14.09 -5.01 1.95
CA SER A 93 15.53 -4.81 2.13
C SER A 93 15.84 -3.48 2.82
N LEU A 94 15.12 -2.42 2.44
CA LEU A 94 15.25 -1.11 3.08
C LEU A 94 14.82 -1.14 4.54
N ASN A 95 13.66 -1.73 4.84
CA ASN A 95 13.16 -1.86 6.20
C ASN A 95 14.11 -2.70 7.06
N ASP A 96 14.68 -3.78 6.53
CA ASP A 96 15.65 -4.59 7.25
C ASP A 96 16.97 -3.83 7.50
N ALA A 97 17.48 -3.09 6.50
CA ALA A 97 18.66 -2.24 6.63
C ALA A 97 18.48 -1.13 7.69
N HIS A 98 17.29 -0.53 7.73
CA HIS A 98 16.92 0.52 8.68
C HIS A 98 16.41 -0.01 10.02
N LYS A 99 16.59 -1.31 10.32
CA LYS A 99 16.14 -1.94 11.58
C LYS A 99 14.65 -1.71 11.88
N ARG A 100 13.81 -1.77 10.84
CA ARG A 100 12.35 -1.52 10.84
C ARG A 100 11.96 -0.07 11.17
N ASN A 101 12.88 0.86 10.98
CA ASN A 101 12.55 2.28 10.97
C ASN A 101 11.97 2.66 9.60
N TYR A 102 10.66 2.47 9.45
CA TYR A 102 9.94 2.68 8.19
C TYR A 102 10.09 4.12 7.66
N ARG A 103 10.06 5.11 8.56
CA ARG A 103 10.25 6.51 8.21
C ARG A 103 11.64 6.80 7.65
N ALA A 104 12.69 6.23 8.24
CA ALA A 104 14.05 6.38 7.71
C ALA A 104 14.21 5.71 6.33
N ALA A 105 13.60 4.52 6.15
CA ALA A 105 13.57 3.84 4.86
C ALA A 105 12.84 4.67 3.79
N LEU A 106 11.71 5.29 4.13
CA LEU A 106 10.96 6.17 3.23
C LEU A 106 11.80 7.38 2.81
N GLU A 107 12.43 8.09 3.75
CA GLU A 107 13.26 9.25 3.45
C GLU A 107 14.46 8.89 2.57
N GLU A 108 15.06 7.70 2.73
CA GLU A 108 16.11 7.22 1.84
C GLU A 108 15.59 7.00 0.40
N VAL A 109 14.40 6.40 0.24
CA VAL A 109 13.77 6.22 -1.07
C VAL A 109 13.52 7.56 -1.74
N LEU A 110 12.92 8.51 -1.02
CA LEU A 110 12.61 9.82 -1.56
C LEU A 110 13.88 10.59 -1.92
N SER A 111 14.90 10.59 -1.05
CA SER A 111 16.20 11.21 -1.34
C SER A 111 16.88 10.59 -2.57
N GLY A 112 16.74 9.27 -2.75
CA GLY A 112 17.25 8.56 -3.92
C GLY A 112 16.52 8.95 -5.21
N LEU A 113 15.21 9.23 -5.15
CA LEU A 113 14.43 9.74 -6.28
C LEU A 113 14.83 11.18 -6.64
N GLU A 114 14.99 12.05 -5.64
CA GLU A 114 15.43 13.43 -5.86
C GLU A 114 16.83 13.49 -6.48
N SER A 115 17.75 12.63 -6.01
CA SER A 115 19.09 12.50 -6.60
C SER A 115 19.06 12.05 -8.07
N ARG A 116 17.97 11.40 -8.51
CA ARG A 116 17.73 11.01 -9.90
C ARG A 116 16.98 12.09 -10.70
N GLY A 117 16.72 13.25 -10.10
CA GLY A 117 15.97 14.36 -10.70
C GLY A 117 14.46 14.14 -10.74
N ILE A 118 13.94 13.17 -9.98
CA ILE A 118 12.50 12.90 -9.88
C ILE A 118 11.94 13.75 -8.74
N GLY A 119 11.04 14.68 -9.06
CA GLY A 119 10.36 15.49 -8.06
C GLY A 119 9.51 14.62 -7.12
N THR A 120 9.83 14.63 -5.83
CA THR A 120 9.10 13.86 -4.80
C THR A 120 7.90 14.60 -4.22
N SER A 121 7.75 15.89 -4.55
CA SER A 121 6.67 16.74 -4.02
C SER A 121 5.29 16.21 -4.39
N ASP A 122 5.10 15.73 -5.61
CA ASP A 122 3.82 15.15 -6.05
C ASP A 122 3.54 13.81 -5.37
N ILE A 123 4.58 13.02 -5.10
CA ILE A 123 4.48 11.74 -4.38
C ILE A 123 3.99 11.97 -2.95
N ARG A 124 4.60 12.94 -2.25
CA ARG A 124 4.19 13.31 -0.88
C ARG A 124 2.76 13.86 -0.86
N LYS A 125 2.41 14.76 -1.79
CA LYS A 125 1.05 15.31 -1.91
C LYS A 125 0.01 14.22 -2.11
N LEU A 126 0.26 13.27 -3.01
CA LEU A 126 -0.67 12.16 -3.23
C LEU A 126 -0.79 11.28 -1.98
N ALA A 127 0.32 11.00 -1.30
CA ALA A 127 0.29 10.21 -0.07
C ALA A 127 -0.55 10.90 1.03
N ASP A 128 -0.38 12.22 1.20
CA ASP A 128 -1.18 13.01 2.14
C ASP A 128 -2.67 12.98 1.78
N GLN A 129 -3.01 13.18 0.51
CA GLN A 129 -4.39 13.10 0.01
C GLN A 129 -5.01 11.72 0.26
N ILE A 130 -4.25 10.64 0.06
CA ILE A 130 -4.71 9.28 0.33
C ILE A 130 -4.94 9.07 1.83
N ASN A 131 -4.03 9.54 2.69
CA ASN A 131 -4.21 9.43 4.14
C ASN A 131 -5.44 10.19 4.63
N GLU A 132 -5.68 11.40 4.10
CA GLU A 132 -6.89 12.16 4.38
C GLU A 132 -8.15 11.42 3.92
N GLN A 133 -8.17 10.89 2.70
CA GLN A 133 -9.31 10.13 2.19
C GLN A 133 -9.51 8.81 2.94
N LEU A 134 -8.44 8.12 3.33
CA LEU A 134 -8.50 6.93 4.19
C LEU A 134 -9.12 7.23 5.55
N ALA A 135 -8.88 8.43 6.10
CA ALA A 135 -9.51 8.86 7.35
C ALA A 135 -11.01 9.14 7.20
N LEU A 136 -11.44 9.56 6.01
CA LEU A 136 -12.85 9.84 5.68
C LEU A 136 -13.60 8.59 5.18
N LEU A 137 -12.88 7.59 4.69
CA LEU A 137 -13.45 6.35 4.17
C LEU A 137 -14.07 5.51 5.30
N ASP A 138 -15.38 5.29 5.19
CA ASP A 138 -16.09 4.37 6.07
C ASP A 138 -15.95 2.92 5.57
N ILE A 139 -14.74 2.40 5.70
CA ILE A 139 -14.43 1.00 5.38
C ILE A 139 -14.21 0.17 6.66
N GLU A 140 -14.67 -1.07 6.60
CA GLU A 140 -14.41 -2.08 7.61
C GLU A 140 -13.25 -2.98 7.19
N THR A 141 -12.16 -2.94 7.94
CA THR A 141 -11.04 -3.87 7.74
C THR A 141 -11.18 -5.06 8.68
N GLY A 142 -11.11 -6.28 8.16
CA GLY A 142 -11.34 -7.49 8.95
C GLY A 142 -10.58 -8.73 8.50
N ARG A 143 -10.75 -9.81 9.26
CA ARG A 143 -10.16 -11.12 8.98
C ARG A 143 -10.88 -11.81 7.82
N LYS A 144 -10.14 -12.41 6.88
CA LYS A 144 -10.69 -13.43 5.98
C LYS A 144 -11.18 -14.62 6.81
N LYS A 145 -12.50 -14.83 6.88
CA LYS A 145 -13.04 -16.05 7.51
C LYS A 145 -12.61 -17.22 6.63
N LYS A 146 -11.77 -18.12 7.13
CA LYS A 146 -11.54 -19.42 6.49
C LYS A 146 -12.91 -20.04 6.24
N LYS A 147 -13.32 -20.18 4.97
CA LYS A 147 -14.46 -21.04 4.61
C LYS A 147 -14.10 -22.45 5.13
N LYS A 148 -14.95 -22.98 6.01
CA LYS A 148 -14.86 -24.35 6.52
C LYS A 148 -15.15 -25.33 5.40
#